data_AF-A0A2A3EQK6-F1
#
_entry.id   AF-A0A2A3EQK6-F1
#
_cell.length_a   1.000
_cell.length_b   1.000
_cell.length_c   1.000
_cell.angle_alpha   90.00
_cell.angle_beta   90.00
_cell.angle_gamma   90.00
#
_symmetry.space_group_name_H-M   'P 1'
#
loop_
_entity.id
_entity.type
_entity.pdbx_description
1 polymer ?
#
loop_
_entity_poly.entity_id
_entity_poly.type
_entity_poly.pdbx_seq_one_letter_code
_entity_poly.pdbx_strand_id
1 'polypeptide(L)'
;MTDIQNNPTGIPLNKVVDILKNFANLSLADSWDNVGLLIEPTEIKIISHILLTNDLTENVMQEALNLKTDMIITYHPLIFSPMKSITSSSWKEKIVAKCLEHKIAVYSPHTTFDSIRGGVNDWLASTFENVLENSIPIKVNVNNSDYGFGRLCTLKNKISIDEAVQRVKKHTNLEHIRLARAFQTDGLIKTVAVCAGSGISVLKNISADLYLTGEMLHHDVLDAIHKGTSVILTNHSDSERGFLKIFASNLTNMLNKSVLVHVSENDIDPLKILYLEIDYLLFQSDEVREISGRIST
;
A
#
# COMPACT_ATOMS: atom_id res chain seq x y z
N MET A 1 12.29 -25.60 16.69
CA MET A 1 12.56 -26.67 15.70
C MET A 1 11.28 -27.45 15.49
N THR A 2 10.48 -27.05 14.50
CA THR A 2 9.23 -27.66 13.96
C THR A 2 8.74 -26.63 12.94
N ASP A 3 8.60 -26.82 11.64
CA ASP A 3 8.67 -27.98 10.74
C ASP A 3 9.47 -27.53 9.51
N ILE A 4 10.43 -28.33 9.08
CA ILE A 4 11.01 -28.22 7.74
C ILE A 4 9.93 -28.78 6.80
N GLN A 5 8.97 -27.94 6.40
CA GLN A 5 8.05 -28.31 5.33
C GLN A 5 8.86 -28.54 4.06
N ASN A 6 8.65 -29.73 3.49
CA ASN A 6 9.16 -30.27 2.23
C ASN A 6 9.81 -29.23 1.31
N ASN A 7 11.05 -29.54 0.91
CA ASN A 7 11.79 -28.82 -0.12
C ASN A 7 10.85 -28.58 -1.33
N PRO A 8 10.46 -27.32 -1.62
CA PRO A 8 9.50 -27.07 -2.68
C PRO A 8 10.13 -27.54 -4.00
N THR A 9 9.41 -28.35 -4.79
CA THR A 9 9.91 -28.77 -6.11
C THR A 9 10.10 -27.58 -7.05
N GLY A 10 9.50 -26.44 -6.69
CA GLY A 10 9.55 -25.18 -7.43
C GLY A 10 8.75 -25.25 -8.73
N ILE A 11 8.55 -24.08 -9.34
CA ILE A 11 7.78 -23.93 -10.58
C ILE A 11 8.62 -23.13 -11.58
N PRO A 12 8.70 -23.51 -12.86
CA PRO A 12 9.38 -22.72 -13.88
C PRO A 12 8.88 -21.26 -13.93
N LEU A 13 9.79 -20.28 -14.04
CA LEU A 13 9.47 -18.84 -14.03
C LEU A 13 8.33 -18.47 -14.97
N ASN A 14 8.36 -18.96 -16.22
CA ASN A 14 7.31 -18.68 -17.19
C ASN A 14 5.92 -19.14 -16.72
N LYS A 15 5.82 -20.28 -16.01
CA LYS A 15 4.57 -20.77 -15.43
C LYS A 15 4.09 -19.90 -14.27
N VAL A 16 5.01 -19.43 -13.42
CA VAL A 16 4.65 -18.45 -12.36
C VAL A 16 4.12 -17.16 -12.99
N VAL A 17 4.79 -16.65 -14.03
CA VAL A 17 4.37 -15.45 -14.76
C VAL A 17 3.01 -15.64 -15.43
N ASP A 18 2.74 -16.79 -16.04
CA ASP A 18 1.43 -17.10 -16.63
C ASP A 18 0.32 -17.10 -15.56
N ILE A 19 0.59 -17.67 -14.38
CA ILE A 19 -0.33 -17.66 -13.23
C ILE A 19 -0.64 -16.22 -12.78
N LEU A 20 0.39 -15.36 -12.69
CA LEU A 20 0.22 -13.95 -12.32
C LEU A 20 -0.59 -13.18 -13.37
N LYS A 21 -0.33 -13.39 -14.66
CA LYS A 21 -1.09 -12.78 -15.77
C LYS A 21 -2.54 -13.25 -15.82
N ASN A 22 -2.81 -14.49 -15.42
CA ASN A 22 -4.18 -15.01 -15.32
C ASN A 22 -4.92 -14.44 -14.10
N PHE A 23 -4.21 -14.17 -13.00
CA PHE A 23 -4.78 -13.49 -11.84
C PHE A 23 -5.15 -12.04 -12.17
N ALA A 24 -4.23 -11.31 -12.82
CA ALA A 24 -4.42 -9.93 -13.23
C ALA A 24 -3.88 -9.73 -14.66
N ASN A 25 -4.78 -9.64 -15.63
CA ASN A 25 -4.40 -9.46 -17.02
C ASN A 25 -3.72 -8.10 -17.21
N LEU A 26 -2.55 -8.08 -17.86
CA LEU A 26 -1.76 -6.86 -18.06
C LEU A 26 -2.50 -5.78 -18.86
N SER A 27 -3.50 -6.14 -19.67
CA SER A 27 -4.35 -5.17 -20.38
C SER A 27 -5.25 -4.33 -19.46
N LEU A 28 -5.34 -4.66 -18.18
CA LEU A 28 -6.04 -3.87 -17.17
C LEU A 28 -5.18 -2.74 -16.59
N ALA A 29 -3.88 -2.71 -16.90
CA ALA A 29 -3.00 -1.64 -16.46
C ALA A 29 -3.36 -0.31 -17.13
N ASP A 30 -3.03 0.80 -16.46
CA ASP A 30 -3.11 2.11 -17.10
C ASP A 30 -2.03 2.25 -18.19
N SER A 31 -2.33 3.08 -19.18
CA SER A 31 -1.51 3.30 -20.39
C SER A 31 -0.10 3.81 -20.14
N TRP A 32 0.13 4.49 -19.01
CA TRP A 32 1.44 5.03 -18.63
C TRP A 32 2.27 4.04 -17.81
N ASP A 33 1.70 2.91 -17.40
CA ASP A 33 2.29 2.02 -16.41
C ASP A 33 3.31 1.04 -17.02
N ASN A 34 4.18 0.48 -16.18
CA ASN A 34 5.14 -0.55 -16.54
C ASN A 34 4.97 -1.80 -15.68
N VAL A 35 4.09 -2.69 -16.14
CA VAL A 35 3.70 -3.93 -15.43
C VAL A 35 4.24 -5.18 -16.09
N GLY A 36 4.25 -6.29 -15.36
CA GLY A 36 4.67 -7.60 -15.83
C GLY A 36 6.06 -7.98 -15.33
N LEU A 37 6.75 -8.85 -16.08
CA LEU A 37 8.12 -9.28 -15.77
C LEU A 37 9.10 -8.18 -16.21
N LEU A 38 9.73 -7.52 -15.24
CA LEU A 38 10.62 -6.38 -15.46
C LEU A 38 12.11 -6.77 -15.49
N ILE A 39 12.49 -7.82 -14.75
CA ILE A 39 13.84 -8.38 -14.75
C ILE A 39 13.74 -9.89 -14.89
N GLU A 40 14.40 -10.42 -15.92
CA GLU A 40 14.46 -11.86 -16.20
C GLU A 40 15.94 -12.30 -16.29
N PRO A 41 16.39 -13.20 -15.40
CA PRO A 41 17.72 -13.81 -15.52
C PRO A 41 17.85 -14.63 -16.80
N THR A 42 19.06 -14.73 -17.36
CA THR A 42 19.32 -15.44 -18.63
C THR A 42 19.23 -16.96 -18.51
N GLU A 43 19.43 -17.50 -17.30
CA GLU A 43 19.31 -18.93 -17.04
C GLU A 43 17.87 -19.32 -16.74
N ILE A 44 17.46 -20.52 -17.16
CA ILE A 44 16.15 -21.08 -16.82
C ILE A 44 16.01 -21.12 -15.30
N LYS A 45 15.00 -20.42 -14.78
CA LYS A 45 14.74 -20.34 -13.35
C LYS A 45 13.57 -21.22 -12.92
N ILE A 46 13.84 -22.02 -11.89
CA ILE A 46 12.83 -22.68 -11.08
C ILE A 46 12.62 -21.81 -9.84
N ILE A 47 11.39 -21.36 -9.65
CA ILE A 47 10.99 -20.50 -8.54
C ILE A 47 10.54 -21.38 -7.39
N SER A 48 11.30 -21.35 -6.30
CA SER A 48 11.00 -22.04 -5.04
C SER A 48 10.73 -21.08 -3.89
N HIS A 49 11.25 -19.85 -3.98
CA HIS A 49 11.06 -18.79 -2.99
C HIS A 49 10.65 -17.48 -3.68
N ILE A 50 9.52 -16.91 -3.26
CA ILE A 50 9.01 -15.60 -3.70
C ILE A 50 9.00 -14.64 -2.51
N LEU A 51 9.48 -13.41 -2.72
CA LEU A 51 9.29 -12.30 -1.78
C LEU A 51 8.30 -11.29 -2.37
N LEU A 52 7.24 -10.98 -1.63
CA LEU A 52 6.28 -9.92 -1.93
C LEU A 52 6.66 -8.63 -1.21
N THR A 53 6.59 -7.51 -1.90
CA THR A 53 6.81 -6.17 -1.32
C THR A 53 5.99 -5.14 -2.08
N ASN A 54 5.66 -4.03 -1.44
CA ASN A 54 5.14 -2.83 -2.06
C ASN A 54 6.26 -2.09 -2.78
N ASP A 55 7.34 -1.81 -2.03
CA ASP A 55 8.48 -1.02 -2.48
C ASP A 55 9.79 -1.82 -2.33
N LEU A 56 10.37 -2.25 -3.46
CA LEU A 56 11.68 -2.90 -3.47
C LEU A 56 12.83 -1.91 -3.20
N THR A 57 13.06 -1.60 -1.92
CA THR A 57 14.17 -0.77 -1.43
C THR A 57 15.47 -1.56 -1.24
N GLU A 58 16.58 -0.91 -0.91
CA GLU A 58 17.85 -1.62 -0.63
C GLU A 58 17.75 -2.56 0.58
N ASN A 59 16.96 -2.22 1.60
CA ASN A 59 16.73 -3.07 2.78
C ASN A 59 15.91 -4.31 2.43
N VAL A 60 14.88 -4.16 1.60
CA VAL A 60 14.08 -5.28 1.07
C VAL A 60 14.92 -6.15 0.14
N MET A 61 15.78 -5.55 -0.68
CA MET A 61 16.73 -6.30 -1.50
C MET A 61 17.68 -7.14 -0.64
N GLN A 62 18.18 -6.59 0.47
CA GLN A 62 19.04 -7.35 1.40
C GLN A 62 18.27 -8.51 2.06
N GLU A 63 17.01 -8.30 2.41
CA GLU A 63 16.11 -9.36 2.89
C GLU A 63 15.96 -10.49 1.85
N ALA A 64 15.69 -10.14 0.59
CA ALA A 64 15.57 -11.10 -0.50
C ALA A 64 16.84 -11.96 -0.67
N LEU A 65 18.03 -11.36 -0.54
CA LEU A 65 19.29 -12.10 -0.58
C LEU A 65 19.44 -13.06 0.60
N ASN A 66 19.06 -12.62 1.81
CA ASN A 66 19.13 -13.45 3.01
C ASN A 66 18.16 -14.64 2.93
N LEU A 67 16.97 -14.42 2.37
CA LEU A 67 15.96 -15.45 2.13
C LEU A 67 16.27 -16.36 0.92
N LYS A 68 17.34 -16.08 0.17
CA LYS A 68 17.68 -16.78 -1.08
C LYS A 68 16.51 -16.80 -2.06
N THR A 69 15.81 -15.67 -2.17
CA THR A 69 14.66 -15.48 -3.05
C THR A 69 15.02 -15.74 -4.51
N ASP A 70 14.15 -16.45 -5.25
CA ASP A 70 14.29 -16.66 -6.68
C ASP A 70 13.57 -15.58 -7.50
N MET A 71 12.48 -15.04 -6.96
CA MET A 71 11.65 -14.04 -7.60
C MET A 71 11.08 -13.04 -6.59
N ILE A 72 11.16 -11.76 -6.91
CA ILE A 72 10.51 -10.68 -6.15
C ILE A 72 9.28 -10.22 -6.94
N ILE A 73 8.15 -10.08 -6.24
CA ILE A 73 6.96 -9.42 -6.75
C ILE A 73 6.82 -8.10 -6.00
N THR A 74 7.10 -6.99 -6.69
CA THR A 74 7.06 -5.62 -6.14
C THR A 74 5.82 -4.90 -6.66
N TYR A 75 4.95 -4.42 -5.77
CA TYR A 75 3.72 -3.71 -6.14
C TYR A 75 4.04 -2.52 -7.03
N HIS A 76 4.91 -1.62 -6.56
CA HIS A 76 5.45 -0.54 -7.34
C HIS A 76 6.56 -1.03 -8.26
N PRO A 77 6.56 -0.63 -9.55
CA PRO A 77 7.56 -1.07 -10.50
C PRO A 77 8.92 -0.45 -10.20
N LEU A 78 9.92 -1.32 -9.96
CA LEU A 78 11.31 -0.89 -9.75
C LEU A 78 11.81 -0.05 -10.94
N ILE A 79 11.53 -0.52 -12.16
CA ILE A 79 11.80 0.19 -13.41
C ILE A 79 10.54 0.96 -13.82
N PHE A 80 10.26 2.09 -13.19
CA PHE A 80 9.11 2.93 -13.56
C PHE A 80 9.37 3.77 -14.82
N SER A 81 10.61 4.19 -15.03
CA SER A 81 11.03 4.95 -16.22
C SER A 81 12.18 4.24 -16.92
N PRO A 82 12.33 4.37 -18.25
CA PRO A 82 13.39 3.72 -18.99
C PRO A 82 14.78 4.06 -18.44
N MET A 83 15.57 3.04 -18.11
CA MET A 83 16.97 3.19 -17.70
C MET A 83 17.87 3.20 -18.93
N LYS A 84 18.66 4.25 -19.11
CA LYS A 84 19.63 4.36 -20.21
C LYS A 84 20.93 3.59 -19.96
N SER A 85 21.22 3.31 -18.69
CA SER A 85 22.38 2.56 -18.22
C SER A 85 22.05 1.90 -16.89
N ILE A 86 22.77 0.82 -16.54
CA ILE A 86 22.70 0.18 -15.23
C ILE A 86 24.11 0.29 -14.62
N THR A 87 24.23 1.12 -13.59
CA THR A 87 25.48 1.44 -12.89
C THR A 87 25.24 1.50 -11.39
N SER A 88 26.28 1.71 -10.59
CA SER A 88 26.13 1.93 -9.15
C SER A 88 25.74 3.38 -8.78
N SER A 89 25.30 4.20 -9.74
CA SER A 89 25.06 5.65 -9.53
C SER A 89 23.75 5.94 -8.79
N SER A 90 22.72 5.13 -8.99
CA SER A 90 21.42 5.24 -8.33
C SER A 90 21.05 3.96 -7.58
N TRP A 91 20.29 4.09 -6.49
CA TRP A 91 19.88 2.94 -5.68
C TRP A 91 19.01 1.95 -6.49
N LYS A 92 18.16 2.45 -7.40
CA LYS A 92 17.35 1.59 -8.29
C LYS A 92 18.22 0.77 -9.23
N GLU A 93 19.22 1.40 -9.88
CA GLU A 93 20.15 0.67 -10.76
C GLU A 93 20.98 -0.36 -9.98
N LYS A 94 21.41 -0.04 -8.74
CA LYS A 94 22.10 -1.00 -7.87
C LYS A 94 21.23 -2.22 -7.57
N ILE A 95 19.94 -2.03 -7.30
CA ILE A 95 19.00 -3.14 -7.09
C ILE A 95 18.86 -3.97 -8.36
N VAL A 96 18.67 -3.34 -9.52
CA VAL A 96 18.62 -4.05 -10.81
C VAL A 96 19.89 -4.88 -11.03
N ALA A 97 21.08 -4.30 -10.81
CA ALA A 97 22.35 -4.99 -10.92
C ALA A 97 22.43 -6.20 -9.98
N LYS A 98 22.06 -6.03 -8.70
CA LYS A 98 21.99 -7.13 -7.73
C LYS A 98 21.01 -8.23 -8.16
N CYS A 99 19.83 -7.88 -8.68
CA CYS A 99 18.88 -8.87 -9.19
C CYS A 99 19.51 -9.71 -10.30
N LEU A 100 20.23 -9.09 -11.25
CA LEU A 100 20.91 -9.80 -12.33
C LEU A 100 22.06 -10.68 -11.82
N GLU A 101 22.93 -10.14 -10.97
CA GLU A 101 24.08 -10.85 -10.37
C GLU A 101 23.64 -12.08 -9.57
N HIS A 102 22.56 -11.95 -8.80
CA HIS A 102 22.01 -13.01 -7.97
C HIS A 102 20.93 -13.84 -8.67
N LYS A 103 20.66 -13.56 -9.95
CA LYS A 103 19.68 -14.27 -10.78
C LYS A 103 18.28 -14.30 -10.15
N ILE A 104 17.79 -13.14 -9.72
CA ILE A 104 16.48 -12.93 -9.10
C ILE A 104 15.57 -12.27 -10.14
N ALA A 105 14.45 -12.92 -10.45
CA ALA A 105 13.43 -12.35 -11.33
C ALA A 105 12.63 -11.26 -10.60
N VAL A 106 12.17 -10.24 -11.32
CA VAL A 106 11.32 -9.17 -10.73
C VAL A 106 10.06 -8.99 -11.56
N TYR A 107 8.90 -9.12 -10.92
CA TYR A 107 7.59 -8.84 -11.53
C TYR A 107 6.90 -7.71 -10.79
N SER A 108 6.19 -6.84 -11.51
CA SER A 108 5.37 -5.79 -10.91
C SER A 108 3.95 -5.81 -11.46
N PRO A 109 2.91 -5.98 -10.61
CA PRO A 109 1.52 -5.93 -11.04
C PRO A 109 0.97 -4.49 -11.10
N HIS A 110 1.41 -3.61 -10.19
CA HIS A 110 0.97 -2.23 -10.03
C HIS A 110 -0.52 -1.99 -10.36
N THR A 111 -0.84 -1.17 -11.38
CA THR A 111 -2.22 -0.78 -11.67
C THR A 111 -3.14 -1.92 -12.10
N THR A 112 -2.60 -3.08 -12.51
CA THR A 112 -3.45 -4.27 -12.73
C THR A 112 -4.09 -4.73 -11.44
N PHE A 113 -3.38 -4.66 -10.31
CA PHE A 113 -3.91 -5.01 -8.99
C PHE A 113 -4.86 -3.95 -8.44
N ASP A 114 -4.70 -2.69 -8.86
CA ASP A 114 -5.70 -1.65 -8.59
C ASP A 114 -7.03 -1.90 -9.30
N SER A 115 -6.95 -2.44 -10.53
CA SER A 115 -8.10 -2.56 -11.42
C SER A 115 -8.91 -3.84 -11.22
N ILE A 116 -8.31 -4.96 -10.83
CA ILE A 116 -9.02 -6.24 -10.73
C ILE A 116 -10.06 -6.24 -9.60
N ARG A 117 -11.05 -7.13 -9.73
CA ARG A 117 -11.94 -7.50 -8.64
C ARG A 117 -11.17 -8.33 -7.60
N GLY A 118 -11.35 -7.99 -6.33
CA GLY A 118 -10.57 -8.56 -5.22
C GLY A 118 -9.14 -8.02 -5.14
N GLY A 119 -8.87 -6.91 -5.83
CA GLY A 119 -7.57 -6.22 -5.81
C GLY A 119 -7.41 -5.24 -4.64
N VAL A 120 -6.45 -4.33 -4.76
CA VAL A 120 -6.06 -3.40 -3.68
C VAL A 120 -7.23 -2.49 -3.27
N ASN A 121 -7.96 -1.94 -4.24
CA ASN A 121 -9.08 -1.05 -3.95
C ASN A 121 -10.27 -1.78 -3.31
N ASP A 122 -10.48 -3.06 -3.62
CA ASP A 122 -11.48 -3.90 -2.95
C ASP A 122 -11.05 -4.26 -1.53
N TRP A 123 -9.75 -4.54 -1.32
CA TRP A 123 -9.19 -4.74 0.00
C TRP A 123 -9.39 -3.49 0.87
N LEU A 124 -8.98 -2.31 0.41
CA LEU A 124 -9.15 -1.09 1.19
C LEU A 124 -10.63 -0.78 1.46
N ALA A 125 -11.51 -1.00 0.48
CA ALA A 125 -12.96 -0.86 0.63
C ALA A 125 -13.58 -1.87 1.62
N SER A 126 -12.97 -3.04 1.82
CA SER A 126 -13.43 -4.05 2.77
C SER A 126 -13.38 -3.59 4.23
N THR A 127 -12.71 -2.46 4.51
CA THR A 127 -12.87 -1.70 5.76
C THR A 127 -14.34 -1.53 6.16
N PHE A 128 -15.25 -1.43 5.18
CA PHE A 128 -16.69 -1.23 5.40
C PHE A 128 -17.55 -2.49 5.20
N GLU A 129 -16.97 -3.67 4.96
CA GLU A 129 -17.68 -4.89 4.53
C GLU A 129 -18.95 -5.22 5.35
N ASN A 130 -18.88 -5.07 6.67
CA ASN A 130 -19.97 -5.41 7.60
C ASN A 130 -21.17 -4.45 7.49
N VAL A 131 -20.94 -3.26 6.98
CA VAL A 131 -21.94 -2.21 6.77
C VAL A 131 -22.09 -1.86 5.28
N LEU A 132 -21.48 -2.61 4.37
CA LEU A 132 -21.50 -2.34 2.93
C LEU A 132 -22.80 -2.87 2.30
N GLU A 133 -23.47 -2.02 1.53
CA GLU A 133 -24.62 -2.40 0.70
C GLU A 133 -24.16 -2.77 -0.71
N ASN A 134 -23.34 -1.92 -1.34
CA ASN A 134 -22.72 -2.18 -2.63
C ASN A 134 -21.35 -1.50 -2.76
N SER A 135 -20.55 -1.98 -3.71
CA SER A 135 -19.28 -1.38 -4.12
C SER A 135 -19.14 -1.57 -5.63
N ILE A 136 -18.85 -0.48 -6.34
CA ILE A 136 -18.67 -0.48 -7.80
C ILE A 136 -17.37 0.24 -8.19
N PRO A 137 -16.68 -0.15 -9.29
CA PRO A 137 -15.54 0.59 -9.78
C PRO A 137 -15.89 2.05 -10.14
N ILE A 138 -14.99 3.00 -9.84
CA ILE A 138 -15.20 4.42 -10.17
C ILE A 138 -14.83 4.69 -11.64
N LYS A 139 -13.61 4.31 -12.04
CA LYS A 139 -13.20 4.35 -13.45
C LYS A 139 -13.32 2.94 -14.02
N VAL A 140 -14.51 2.64 -14.53
CA VAL A 140 -14.86 1.32 -15.07
C VAL A 140 -14.00 0.98 -16.29
N ASN A 141 -13.52 -0.26 -16.37
CA ASN A 141 -12.82 -0.76 -17.54
C ASN A 141 -13.80 -0.91 -18.73
N VAL A 142 -13.35 -0.50 -19.92
CA VAL A 142 -14.20 -0.48 -21.13
C VAL A 142 -14.69 -1.86 -21.58
N ASN A 143 -13.96 -2.93 -21.26
CA ASN A 143 -14.26 -4.29 -21.73
C ASN A 143 -14.96 -5.14 -20.67
N ASN A 144 -14.90 -4.75 -19.38
CA ASN A 144 -15.53 -5.49 -18.29
C ASN A 144 -15.87 -4.55 -17.13
N SER A 145 -17.16 -4.43 -16.82
CA SER A 145 -17.66 -3.55 -15.76
C SER A 145 -17.27 -3.95 -14.35
N ASP A 146 -16.83 -5.20 -14.15
CA ASP A 146 -16.36 -5.69 -12.85
C ASP A 146 -14.94 -5.20 -12.52
N TYR A 147 -14.22 -4.64 -13.50
CA TYR A 147 -12.87 -4.10 -13.33
C TYR A 147 -12.87 -2.58 -13.44
N GLY A 148 -11.88 -1.97 -12.80
CA GLY A 148 -11.64 -0.54 -12.89
C GLY A 148 -10.97 0.02 -11.63
N PHE A 149 -10.57 1.28 -11.70
CA PHE A 149 -9.88 1.96 -10.61
C PHE A 149 -10.85 2.51 -9.57
N GLY A 150 -10.40 2.47 -8.31
CA GLY A 150 -11.15 2.96 -7.15
C GLY A 150 -12.49 2.24 -6.94
N ARG A 151 -13.15 2.52 -5.81
CA ARG A 151 -14.47 1.98 -5.49
C ARG A 151 -15.38 3.06 -4.93
N LEU A 152 -16.60 3.15 -5.44
CA LEU A 152 -17.68 3.90 -4.81
C LEU A 152 -18.52 2.91 -4.01
N CYS A 153 -18.43 3.02 -2.69
CA CYS A 153 -19.12 2.19 -1.72
C CYS A 153 -20.37 2.91 -1.24
N THR A 154 -21.52 2.22 -1.24
CA THR A 154 -22.72 2.65 -0.51
C THR A 154 -22.88 1.77 0.73
N LEU A 155 -23.03 2.40 1.89
CA LEU A 155 -23.22 1.71 3.17
C LEU A 155 -24.71 1.40 3.38
N LYS A 156 -25.07 0.34 4.11
CA LYS A 156 -26.47 -0.01 4.43
C LYS A 156 -27.15 1.06 5.29
N ASN A 157 -26.43 1.52 6.31
CA ASN A 157 -26.87 2.59 7.22
C ASN A 157 -25.81 3.68 7.27
N LYS A 158 -26.22 4.90 7.63
CA LYS A 158 -25.29 5.98 7.93
C LYS A 158 -24.43 5.59 9.14
N ILE A 159 -23.13 5.85 9.08
CA ILE A 159 -22.19 5.73 10.22
C ILE A 159 -21.52 7.08 10.47
N SER A 160 -20.96 7.29 11.66
CA SER A 160 -20.19 8.53 11.91
C SER A 160 -18.80 8.49 11.26
N ILE A 161 -18.24 9.66 10.97
CA ILE A 161 -16.84 9.78 10.52
C ILE A 161 -15.87 9.14 11.52
N ASP A 162 -16.14 9.22 12.82
CA ASP A 162 -15.29 8.62 13.85
C ASP A 162 -15.33 7.09 13.79
N GLU A 163 -16.51 6.53 13.53
CA GLU A 163 -16.68 5.10 13.27
C GLU A 163 -15.90 4.66 12.03
N ALA A 164 -15.88 5.48 10.98
CA ALA A 164 -15.11 5.23 9.77
C ALA A 164 -13.60 5.26 10.04
N VAL A 165 -13.13 6.27 10.79
CA VAL A 165 -11.73 6.40 11.24
C VAL A 165 -11.29 5.14 12.00
N GLN A 166 -12.07 4.66 12.96
CA GLN A 166 -11.72 3.46 13.73
C GLN A 166 -11.65 2.20 12.86
N ARG A 167 -12.59 2.05 11.91
CA ARG A 167 -12.55 0.94 10.96
C ARG A 167 -11.31 0.99 10.09
N VAL A 168 -10.99 2.15 9.51
CA VAL A 168 -9.80 2.32 8.65
C VAL A 168 -8.55 1.98 9.42
N LYS A 169 -8.34 2.59 10.60
CA LYS A 169 -7.19 2.31 11.46
C LYS A 169 -7.03 0.83 11.78
N LYS A 170 -8.13 0.16 12.15
CA LYS A 170 -8.12 -1.28 12.45
C LYS A 170 -7.77 -2.11 11.22
N HIS A 171 -8.33 -1.77 10.06
CA HIS A 171 -8.14 -2.53 8.83
C HIS A 171 -6.72 -2.37 8.26
N THR A 172 -6.18 -1.16 8.28
CA THR A 172 -4.81 -0.87 7.82
C THR A 172 -3.74 -1.12 8.89
N ASN A 173 -4.16 -1.42 10.13
CA ASN A 173 -3.28 -1.55 11.30
C ASN A 173 -2.42 -0.30 11.56
N LEU A 174 -3.01 0.88 11.34
CA LEU A 174 -2.35 2.18 11.58
C LEU A 174 -2.76 2.78 12.91
N GLU A 175 -1.78 3.23 13.68
CA GLU A 175 -2.02 3.96 14.92
C GLU A 175 -2.53 5.39 14.66
N HIS A 176 -2.17 5.98 13.51
CA HIS A 176 -2.58 7.32 13.12
C HIS A 176 -2.98 7.38 11.66
N ILE A 177 -3.94 8.25 11.37
CA ILE A 177 -4.35 8.64 10.03
C ILE A 177 -4.62 10.15 10.03
N ARG A 178 -4.59 10.78 8.87
CA ARG A 178 -4.96 12.20 8.74
C ARG A 178 -6.44 12.30 8.34
N LEU A 179 -7.16 13.21 8.98
CA LEU A 179 -8.57 13.45 8.73
C LEU A 179 -8.81 14.93 8.43
N ALA A 180 -9.48 15.21 7.31
CA ALA A 180 -10.09 16.50 7.04
C ALA A 180 -11.61 16.33 7.05
N ARG A 181 -12.32 17.12 7.86
CA ARG A 181 -13.78 17.05 7.97
C ARG A 181 -14.44 18.04 7.02
N ALA A 182 -15.50 17.60 6.36
CA ALA A 182 -16.35 18.45 5.54
C ALA A 182 -17.04 19.56 6.34
N PHE A 183 -17.25 20.71 5.70
CA PHE A 183 -18.08 21.78 6.27
C PHE A 183 -19.57 21.50 6.09
N GLN A 184 -20.40 22.03 6.99
CA GLN A 184 -21.87 22.02 6.88
C GLN A 184 -22.51 20.61 6.75
N THR A 185 -21.91 19.59 7.36
CA THR A 185 -22.45 18.22 7.38
C THR A 185 -22.93 17.82 8.78
N ASP A 186 -23.75 16.77 8.87
CA ASP A 186 -24.17 16.14 10.13
C ASP A 186 -23.10 15.20 10.72
N GLY A 187 -21.93 15.08 10.08
CA GLY A 187 -20.84 14.20 10.49
C GLY A 187 -21.09 12.70 10.21
N LEU A 188 -22.17 12.38 9.49
CA LEU A 188 -22.53 11.02 9.08
C LEU A 188 -22.19 10.78 7.61
N ILE A 189 -21.85 9.53 7.28
CA ILE A 189 -21.54 9.10 5.91
C ILE A 189 -22.41 7.92 5.51
N LYS A 190 -22.89 7.93 4.27
CA LYS A 190 -23.60 6.85 3.59
C LYS A 190 -22.81 6.36 2.38
N THR A 191 -21.98 7.21 1.78
CA THR A 191 -21.18 6.93 0.59
C THR A 191 -19.70 7.19 0.85
N VAL A 192 -18.86 6.28 0.37
CA VAL A 192 -17.39 6.36 0.50
C VAL A 192 -16.75 6.10 -0.86
N ALA A 193 -15.98 7.06 -1.37
CA ALA A 193 -15.15 6.84 -2.54
C ALA A 193 -13.72 6.49 -2.11
N VAL A 194 -13.24 5.33 -2.54
CA VAL A 194 -11.97 4.73 -2.13
C VAL A 194 -11.04 4.67 -3.33
N CYS A 195 -9.78 5.04 -3.16
CA CYS A 195 -8.73 4.75 -4.12
C CYS A 195 -7.39 4.69 -3.37
N ALA A 196 -6.74 3.53 -3.33
CA ALA A 196 -5.40 3.39 -2.75
C ALA A 196 -4.36 4.25 -3.49
N GLY A 197 -3.21 4.48 -2.86
CA GLY A 197 -2.11 5.31 -3.37
C GLY A 197 -2.49 6.79 -3.49
N SER A 198 -2.07 7.42 -4.60
CA SER A 198 -2.40 8.82 -4.95
C SER A 198 -3.75 8.93 -5.67
N GLY A 199 -4.86 8.75 -4.95
CA GLY A 199 -6.18 8.50 -5.55
C GLY A 199 -6.91 9.68 -6.18
N ILE A 200 -6.43 10.92 -6.04
CA ILE A 200 -7.23 12.10 -6.41
C ILE A 200 -7.66 12.15 -7.88
N SER A 201 -6.83 11.62 -8.80
CA SER A 201 -7.17 11.56 -10.22
C SER A 201 -8.40 10.69 -10.52
N VAL A 202 -8.74 9.78 -9.60
CA VAL A 202 -9.93 8.92 -9.61
C VAL A 202 -11.07 9.56 -8.83
N LEU A 203 -10.77 10.21 -7.70
CA LEU A 203 -11.79 10.68 -6.74
C LEU A 203 -12.38 12.06 -7.05
N LYS A 204 -11.62 12.99 -7.64
CA LYS A 204 -11.94 14.45 -7.67
C LYS A 204 -13.34 14.88 -8.16
N ASN A 205 -14.02 14.03 -8.92
CA ASN A 205 -15.34 14.31 -9.52
C ASN A 205 -16.45 13.41 -8.97
N ILE A 206 -16.17 12.64 -7.93
CA ILE A 206 -17.12 11.67 -7.37
C ILE A 206 -17.86 12.32 -6.20
N SER A 207 -19.18 12.37 -6.29
CA SER A 207 -20.01 12.79 -5.15
C SER A 207 -20.03 11.68 -4.11
N ALA A 208 -19.33 11.88 -2.99
CA ALA A 208 -19.35 10.97 -1.85
C ALA A 208 -19.21 11.76 -0.54
N ASP A 209 -19.71 11.20 0.56
CA ASP A 209 -19.61 11.83 1.88
C ASP A 209 -18.18 11.74 2.45
N LEU A 210 -17.43 10.71 2.04
CA LEU A 210 -16.05 10.47 2.46
C LEU A 210 -15.18 10.02 1.27
N TYR A 211 -14.00 10.59 1.17
CA TYR A 211 -12.87 10.05 0.41
C TYR A 211 -11.91 9.30 1.32
N LEU A 212 -11.47 8.13 0.88
CA LEU A 212 -10.44 7.31 1.53
C LEU A 212 -9.32 7.02 0.52
N THR A 213 -8.12 7.52 0.78
CA THR A 213 -6.97 7.33 -0.10
C THR A 213 -5.65 7.40 0.68
N GLY A 214 -4.53 7.09 0.04
CA GLY A 214 -3.22 7.21 0.68
C GLY A 214 -2.80 8.66 0.85
N GLU A 215 -2.88 9.44 -0.23
CA GLU A 215 -2.46 10.85 -0.23
C GLU A 215 -3.29 11.73 -1.17
N MET A 216 -3.34 13.02 -0.82
CA MET A 216 -3.95 14.09 -1.60
C MET A 216 -3.16 15.38 -1.40
N LEU A 217 -3.11 16.23 -2.43
CA LEU A 217 -2.50 17.56 -2.32
C LEU A 217 -3.38 18.47 -1.45
N HIS A 218 -2.76 19.47 -0.85
CA HIS A 218 -3.43 20.41 0.06
C HIS A 218 -4.69 21.04 -0.54
N HIS A 219 -4.60 21.57 -1.76
CA HIS A 219 -5.74 22.22 -2.41
C HIS A 219 -6.84 21.23 -2.79
N ASP A 220 -6.51 19.99 -3.15
CA ASP A 220 -7.52 18.96 -3.42
C ASP A 220 -8.30 18.59 -2.15
N VAL A 221 -7.63 18.55 -1.00
CA VAL A 221 -8.30 18.35 0.29
C VAL A 221 -9.23 19.51 0.63
N LEU A 222 -8.77 20.77 0.43
CA LEU A 222 -9.61 21.96 0.64
C LEU A 222 -10.85 21.94 -0.25
N ASP A 223 -10.70 21.59 -1.52
CA ASP A 223 -11.81 21.50 -2.46
C ASP A 223 -12.83 20.43 -2.05
N ALA A 224 -12.37 19.27 -1.59
CA ALA A 224 -13.24 18.20 -1.11
C ALA A 224 -14.09 18.64 0.09
N ILE A 225 -13.47 19.23 1.12
CA ILE A 225 -14.18 19.61 2.35
C ILE A 225 -15.18 20.76 2.14
N HIS A 226 -14.93 21.65 1.17
CA HIS A 226 -15.88 22.71 0.77
C HIS A 226 -17.06 22.16 -0.04
N LYS A 227 -16.91 21.01 -0.70
CA LYS A 227 -17.98 20.31 -1.42
C LYS A 227 -18.81 19.36 -0.53
N GLY A 228 -18.55 19.33 0.77
CA GLY A 228 -19.25 18.46 1.70
C GLY A 228 -18.63 17.05 1.83
N THR A 229 -17.44 16.82 1.30
CA THR A 229 -16.76 15.52 1.34
C THR A 229 -15.62 15.52 2.36
N SER A 230 -15.71 14.67 3.38
CA SER A 230 -14.61 14.46 4.32
C SER A 230 -13.50 13.64 3.66
N VAL A 231 -12.27 13.72 4.15
CA VAL A 231 -11.11 13.01 3.59
C VAL A 231 -10.35 12.29 4.69
N ILE A 232 -10.13 11.00 4.52
CA ILE A 232 -9.17 10.21 5.30
C ILE A 232 -7.96 9.90 4.42
N LEU A 233 -6.77 10.22 4.94
CA LEU A 233 -5.49 9.88 4.32
C LEU A 233 -4.72 8.89 5.21
N THR A 234 -4.32 7.76 4.64
CA THR A 234 -3.60 6.69 5.34
C THR A 234 -2.11 6.64 5.05
N ASN A 235 -1.57 7.55 4.22
CA ASN A 235 -0.28 7.45 3.52
C ASN A 235 -0.31 6.45 2.35
N HIS A 236 0.60 6.65 1.39
CA HIS A 236 0.57 6.00 0.07
C HIS A 236 0.68 4.48 0.20
N SER A 237 1.86 3.98 0.60
CA SER A 237 2.11 2.53 0.68
C SER A 237 1.30 1.85 1.78
N ASP A 238 0.94 2.56 2.85
CA ASP A 238 0.08 2.05 3.92
C ASP A 238 -1.36 1.76 3.45
N SER A 239 -1.82 2.44 2.40
CA SER A 239 -3.12 2.18 1.76
C SER A 239 -3.12 0.98 0.80
N GLU A 240 -1.97 0.33 0.62
CA GLU A 240 -1.75 -0.73 -0.39
C GLU A 240 -1.20 -2.01 0.25
N ARG A 241 -0.18 -1.86 1.11
CA ARG A 241 0.68 -2.95 1.61
C ARG A 241 -0.09 -4.06 2.30
N GLY A 242 -1.20 -3.75 2.98
CA GLY A 242 -2.00 -4.76 3.67
C GLY A 242 -2.62 -5.78 2.72
N PHE A 243 -2.86 -5.42 1.45
CA PHE A 243 -3.32 -6.35 0.42
C PHE A 243 -2.31 -7.49 0.15
N LEU A 244 -1.01 -7.24 0.29
CA LEU A 244 0.03 -8.24 0.02
C LEU A 244 -0.09 -9.48 0.90
N LYS A 245 -0.65 -9.36 2.12
CA LYS A 245 -0.91 -10.51 3.01
C LYS A 245 -2.03 -11.41 2.47
N ILE A 246 -3.06 -10.80 1.88
CA ILE A 246 -4.15 -11.52 1.22
C ILE A 246 -3.63 -12.17 -0.06
N PHE A 247 -2.88 -11.40 -0.86
CA PHE A 247 -2.28 -11.90 -2.09
C PHE A 247 -1.27 -13.03 -1.85
N ALA A 248 -0.48 -12.99 -0.78
CA ALA A 248 0.42 -14.08 -0.39
C ALA A 248 -0.32 -15.41 -0.24
N SER A 249 -1.47 -15.37 0.44
CA SER A 249 -2.31 -16.56 0.65
C SER A 249 -2.90 -17.05 -0.68
N ASN A 250 -3.40 -16.14 -1.51
CA ASN A 250 -3.93 -16.47 -2.83
C ASN A 250 -2.86 -17.10 -3.73
N LEU A 251 -1.69 -16.46 -3.84
CA LEU A 251 -0.57 -16.92 -4.66
C LEU A 251 -0.05 -18.28 -4.19
N THR A 252 0.07 -18.49 -2.87
CA THR A 252 0.46 -19.79 -2.30
C THR A 252 -0.49 -20.91 -2.76
N ASN A 253 -1.80 -20.65 -2.74
CA ASN A 253 -2.80 -21.60 -3.20
C ASN A 253 -2.75 -21.81 -4.72
N MET A 254 -2.60 -20.74 -5.51
CA MET A 254 -2.48 -20.80 -6.97
C MET A 254 -1.23 -21.57 -7.43
N LEU A 255 -0.16 -21.53 -6.63
CA LEU A 255 1.08 -22.29 -6.85
C LEU A 255 1.04 -23.69 -6.22
N ASN A 256 -0.13 -24.16 -5.78
CA ASN A 256 -0.33 -25.46 -5.14
C ASN A 256 0.67 -25.72 -3.99
N LYS A 257 1.03 -24.68 -3.23
CA LYS A 257 2.01 -24.75 -2.13
C LYS A 257 3.38 -25.30 -2.54
N SER A 258 3.72 -25.24 -3.83
CA SER A 258 4.99 -25.73 -4.38
C SER A 258 6.12 -24.67 -4.33
N VAL A 259 5.82 -23.50 -3.79
CA VAL A 259 6.69 -22.33 -3.68
C VAL A 259 6.44 -21.68 -2.33
N LEU A 260 7.50 -21.29 -1.63
CA LEU A 260 7.43 -20.51 -0.40
C LEU A 260 7.22 -19.04 -0.74
N VAL A 261 6.14 -18.45 -0.24
CA VAL A 261 5.77 -17.05 -0.50
C VAL A 261 5.89 -16.26 0.80
N HIS A 262 6.80 -15.31 0.84
CA HIS A 262 7.03 -14.41 1.97
C HIS A 262 6.51 -13.01 1.64
N VAL A 263 6.04 -12.28 2.66
CA VAL A 263 5.81 -10.83 2.59
C VAL A 263 6.96 -10.16 3.33
N SER A 264 7.58 -9.16 2.72
CA SER A 264 8.73 -8.46 3.27
C SER A 264 8.44 -7.86 4.64
N GLU A 265 9.35 -8.06 5.58
CA GLU A 265 9.32 -7.42 6.92
C GLU A 265 10.07 -6.07 6.92
N ASN A 266 10.93 -5.83 5.93
CA ASN A 266 11.70 -4.58 5.79
C ASN A 266 11.01 -3.52 4.93
N ASP A 267 9.89 -3.87 4.30
CA ASP A 267 9.04 -2.93 3.58
C ASP A 267 8.20 -2.11 4.55
N ILE A 268 8.54 -0.82 4.63
CA ILE A 268 7.94 0.14 5.55
C ILE A 268 7.63 1.44 4.81
N ASP A 269 6.63 2.18 5.28
CA ASP A 269 6.37 3.53 4.77
C ASP A 269 7.57 4.44 5.09
N PRO A 270 8.03 5.29 4.15
CA PRO A 270 9.15 6.18 4.38
C PRO A 270 8.82 7.30 5.37
N LEU A 271 7.55 7.60 5.62
CA LEU A 271 7.12 8.63 6.55
C LEU A 271 6.91 8.03 7.94
N LYS A 272 7.48 8.68 8.96
CA LYS A 272 7.31 8.32 10.36
C LYS A 272 6.70 9.48 11.13
N ILE A 273 5.76 9.16 12.01
CA ILE A 273 5.26 10.10 12.99
C ILE A 273 6.25 10.11 14.14
N LEU A 274 6.83 11.28 14.42
CA LEU A 274 7.80 11.45 15.49
C LEU A 274 7.10 11.93 16.76
N TYR A 275 7.31 11.20 17.84
CA TYR A 275 7.04 11.65 19.21
C TYR A 275 8.34 12.18 19.77
N LEU A 276 8.47 13.50 19.87
CA LEU A 276 9.50 14.08 20.71
C LEU A 276 8.98 13.98 22.14
N GLU A 277 9.52 13.06 22.92
CA GLU A 277 9.44 13.16 24.38
C GLU A 277 10.15 14.46 24.76
N ILE A 278 9.38 15.48 25.12
CA ILE A 278 9.94 16.65 25.78
C ILE A 278 10.24 16.19 27.20
N ASP A 279 11.49 15.79 27.45
CA ASP A 279 12.01 15.64 28.80
C ASP A 279 11.79 16.97 29.54
N TYR A 280 10.82 16.98 30.45
CA TYR A 280 10.43 18.12 31.27
C TYR A 280 11.47 18.44 32.37
N LEU A 281 12.76 18.20 32.12
CA LEU A 281 13.87 18.32 33.07
C LEU A 281 14.63 19.66 32.99
N LEU A 282 14.05 20.69 32.39
CA LEU A 282 14.68 22.03 32.26
C LEU A 282 13.83 23.20 32.80
N PHE A 283 13.07 22.99 33.89
CA PHE A 283 12.54 24.09 34.72
C PHE A 283 12.61 23.81 36.24
N GLN A 284 13.59 23.02 36.69
CA GLN A 284 14.02 23.01 38.09
C GLN A 284 15.52 23.30 38.17
N SER A 285 15.90 24.53 37.80
CA SER A 285 17.13 25.12 38.30
C SER A 285 16.74 26.27 39.22
N ASP A 286 17.11 26.11 40.48
CA ASP A 286 16.94 27.03 41.59
C ASP A 286 17.47 28.44 41.27
N GLU A 287 16.58 29.38 40.99
CA GLU A 287 16.91 30.81 41.06
C GLU A 287 15.68 31.69 41.38
N VAL A 288 14.89 31.28 42.38
CA VAL A 288 14.02 32.21 43.14
C VAL A 288 14.11 31.86 44.63
N ARG A 289 15.29 32.06 45.21
CA ARG A 289 15.48 32.22 46.66
C ARG A 289 16.14 33.57 46.90
N GLU A 290 15.32 34.60 47.03
CA GLU A 290 15.50 35.74 47.94
C GLU A 290 14.48 36.82 47.53
N ILE A 291 13.51 37.06 48.42
CA ILE A 291 12.87 38.34 48.78
C ILE A 291 11.55 37.97 49.47
N SER A 292 11.63 37.47 50.70
CA SER A 292 10.52 37.57 51.67
C SER A 292 11.08 37.34 53.07
N GLY A 293 11.83 38.31 53.57
CA GLY A 293 12.48 38.15 54.87
C GLY A 293 13.14 39.40 55.44
N ARG A 294 12.62 40.61 55.13
CA ARG A 294 12.96 41.85 55.86
C ARG A 294 11.84 42.88 55.71
N ILE A 295 10.88 42.89 56.64
CA ILE A 295 10.45 44.11 57.34
C ILE A 295 10.00 43.68 58.74
N SER A 296 10.83 44.02 59.72
CA SER A 296 10.53 44.01 61.15
C SER A 296 10.23 45.44 61.58
N THR A 297 9.06 45.67 62.18
CA THR A 297 8.70 46.51 63.35
C THR A 297 7.21 46.74 63.36
#